data_AF-A0A7Y5RS52-F1
#
_entry.id   AF-A0A7Y5RS52-F1
#
_cell.length_a   1.000
_cell.length_b   1.000
_cell.length_c   1.000
_cell.angle_alpha   90.00
_cell.angle_beta   90.00
_cell.angle_gamma   90.00
#
_symmetry.space_group_name_H-M   'P 1'
#
loop_
_entity.id
_entity.type
_entity.pdbx_description
1 polymer ?
#
loop_
_entity_poly.entity_id
_entity_poly.type
_entity_poly.pdbx_seq_one_letter_code
_entity_poly.pdbx_strand_id
1 'polypeptide(L)'
;MRLLLPIVLLVYSVGCNSRPKLHPVVDTETRKPQPPNQKSTDLDADIRLMWETANQRSTDNAIYAAKRVFNTVTLVGMKGKDVLALLGSTNKSNDSIYSFPFYPIKARALVYRFDNGAWGVQYNVYVEGDEAVVTEVEALPIE
;
A
#
# COMPACT_ATOMS: atom_id res chain seq x y z
N MET A 1 40.38 6.15 55.56
CA MET A 1 38.93 6.24 55.80
C MET A 1 38.22 5.98 54.47
N ARG A 2 37.50 4.86 54.39
CA ARG A 2 36.69 4.45 53.23
C ARG A 2 35.30 5.09 53.35
N LEU A 3 34.87 5.85 52.35
CA LEU A 3 33.46 6.26 52.20
C LEU A 3 32.83 5.39 51.11
N LEU A 4 31.94 4.50 51.53
CA LEU A 4 31.09 3.67 50.68
C LEU A 4 29.88 4.51 50.25
N LEU A 5 29.69 4.68 48.95
CA LEU A 5 28.47 5.24 48.36
C LEU A 5 27.40 4.13 48.23
N PRO A 6 26.12 4.39 48.55
CA PRO A 6 25.06 3.41 48.35
C PRO A 6 24.61 3.37 46.88
N ILE A 7 24.53 2.16 46.35
CA ILE A 7 23.96 1.83 45.04
C ILE A 7 22.44 1.84 45.17
N VAL A 8 21.77 2.78 44.49
CA VAL A 8 20.31 2.80 44.36
C VAL A 8 19.91 1.88 43.21
N LEU A 9 19.37 0.71 43.55
CA LEU A 9 18.77 -0.21 42.58
C LEU A 9 17.38 0.32 42.19
N LEU A 10 17.22 0.78 40.96
CA LEU A 10 15.93 1.14 40.40
C LEU A 10 15.28 -0.11 39.78
N VAL A 11 14.23 -0.63 40.42
CA VAL A 11 13.43 -1.74 39.90
C VAL A 11 12.33 -1.14 39.02
N TYR A 12 12.50 -1.24 37.69
CA TYR A 12 11.40 -0.94 36.76
C TYR A 12 10.48 -2.15 36.67
N SER A 13 9.28 -2.02 37.23
CA SER A 13 8.15 -2.91 37.02
C SER A 13 7.52 -2.56 35.66
N VAL A 14 7.67 -3.42 34.65
CA VAL A 14 6.94 -3.28 33.39
C VAL A 14 5.65 -4.09 33.49
N GLY A 15 4.58 -3.38 33.84
CA GLY A 15 3.23 -3.90 33.89
C GLY A 15 2.54 -3.96 32.52
N CYS A 16 1.52 -4.82 32.47
CA CYS A 16 0.41 -4.87 31.52
C CYS A 16 0.75 -5.29 30.07
N ASN A 17 0.81 -6.62 29.91
CA ASN A 17 0.60 -7.31 28.64
C ASN A 17 -0.85 -7.06 28.18
N SER A 18 -1.04 -6.01 27.38
CA SER A 18 -2.33 -5.66 26.78
C SER A 18 -2.67 -6.72 25.74
N ARG A 19 -3.71 -7.53 26.00
CA ARG A 19 -4.25 -8.46 25.00
C ARG A 19 -4.61 -7.67 23.73
N PRO A 20 -4.26 -8.14 22.53
CA PRO A 20 -4.72 -7.53 21.30
C PRO A 20 -6.26 -7.57 21.32
N LYS A 21 -6.89 -6.40 21.18
CA LYS A 21 -8.33 -6.31 20.95
C LYS A 21 -8.60 -7.06 19.65
N LEU A 22 -9.36 -8.15 19.71
CA LEU A 22 -9.92 -8.76 18.52
C LEU A 22 -10.70 -7.64 17.79
N HIS A 23 -10.21 -7.26 16.61
CA HIS A 23 -10.98 -6.43 15.72
C HIS A 23 -12.26 -7.19 15.37
N PRO A 24 -13.43 -6.51 15.34
CA PRO A 24 -14.65 -7.15 14.89
C PRO A 24 -14.40 -7.75 13.51
N VAL A 25 -14.70 -9.04 13.37
CA VAL A 25 -14.83 -9.70 12.07
C VAL A 25 -15.85 -8.87 11.31
N VAL A 26 -15.36 -8.07 10.35
CA VAL A 26 -16.23 -7.34 9.44
C VAL A 26 -16.97 -8.43 8.68
N ASP A 27 -18.27 -8.54 8.95
CA ASP A 27 -19.14 -9.45 8.22
C ASP A 27 -18.97 -9.16 6.73
N THR A 28 -18.32 -10.09 6.04
CA THR A 28 -18.17 -10.12 4.59
C THR A 28 -19.55 -10.47 4.02
N GLU A 29 -20.49 -9.52 4.11
CA GLU A 29 -21.62 -9.50 3.19
C GLU A 29 -21.05 -9.66 1.79
N THR A 30 -21.54 -10.68 1.09
CA THR A 30 -20.95 -11.21 -0.13
C THR A 30 -20.98 -10.13 -1.21
N ARG A 31 -19.93 -9.33 -1.30
CA ARG A 31 -19.84 -8.21 -2.24
C ARG A 31 -19.97 -8.79 -3.65
N LYS A 32 -20.95 -8.30 -4.40
CA LYS A 32 -21.16 -8.73 -5.78
C LYS A 32 -19.86 -8.46 -6.57
N PRO A 33 -19.30 -9.45 -7.28
CA PRO A 33 -18.08 -9.26 -8.06
C PRO A 33 -18.25 -8.08 -9.02
N GLN A 34 -17.32 -7.11 -8.96
CA GLN A 34 -17.31 -5.97 -9.87
C GLN A 34 -16.33 -6.23 -11.01
N PRO A 35 -16.69 -5.88 -12.25
CA PRO A 35 -15.78 -5.99 -13.37
C PRO A 35 -14.60 -5.02 -13.21
N PRO A 36 -13.41 -5.39 -13.70
CA PRO A 36 -12.17 -4.67 -13.40
C PRO A 36 -12.03 -3.30 -14.08
N ASN A 37 -12.74 -3.06 -15.17
CA ASN A 37 -12.66 -1.81 -15.93
C ASN A 37 -13.68 -0.75 -15.48
N GLN A 38 -14.30 -0.93 -14.31
CA GLN A 38 -15.24 0.03 -13.72
C GLN A 38 -14.59 0.83 -12.60
N LYS A 39 -15.23 1.94 -12.24
CA LYS A 39 -14.89 2.69 -11.03
C LYS A 39 -15.32 1.90 -9.79
N SER A 40 -14.61 2.12 -8.70
CA SER A 40 -14.94 1.63 -7.38
C SER A 40 -16.25 2.25 -6.89
N THR A 41 -17.09 1.43 -6.25
CA THR A 41 -18.29 1.90 -5.52
C THR A 41 -18.05 1.98 -4.00
N ASP A 42 -16.91 1.50 -3.54
CA ASP A 42 -16.45 1.54 -2.15
C ASP A 42 -14.92 1.63 -2.18
N LEU A 43 -14.44 2.87 -2.24
CA LEU A 43 -13.04 3.19 -2.48
C LEU A 43 -12.17 2.69 -1.32
N ASP A 44 -12.62 2.82 -0.08
CA ASP A 44 -11.85 2.40 1.10
C ASP A 44 -11.73 0.88 1.17
N ALA A 45 -12.78 0.13 0.81
CA ALA A 45 -12.69 -1.31 0.68
C ALA A 45 -11.73 -1.73 -0.45
N ASP A 46 -11.79 -1.08 -1.61
CA ASP A 46 -10.90 -1.43 -2.73
C ASP A 46 -9.44 -1.03 -2.48
N ILE A 47 -9.17 0.08 -1.79
CA ILE A 47 -7.82 0.47 -1.36
C ILE A 47 -7.26 -0.57 -0.37
N ARG A 48 -8.08 -1.10 0.54
CA ARG A 48 -7.63 -2.19 1.43
C ARG A 48 -7.37 -3.47 0.65
N LEU A 49 -8.26 -3.83 -0.26
CA LEU A 49 -8.20 -5.07 -1.04
C LEU A 49 -7.05 -5.06 -2.05
N MET A 50 -6.69 -3.92 -2.66
CA MET A 50 -5.60 -3.86 -3.64
C MET A 50 -4.23 -4.21 -3.04
N TRP A 51 -4.10 -4.16 -1.71
CA TRP A 51 -2.88 -4.55 -0.99
C TRP A 51 -2.89 -6.00 -0.49
N GLU A 52 -3.91 -6.79 -0.86
CA GLU A 52 -3.96 -8.21 -0.52
C GLU A 52 -2.87 -9.00 -1.26
N THR A 53 -2.12 -9.83 -0.52
CA THR A 53 -1.09 -10.70 -1.08
C THR A 53 -1.27 -12.14 -0.63
N ALA A 54 -0.85 -13.07 -1.48
CA ALA A 54 -0.72 -14.49 -1.20
C ALA A 54 0.62 -14.99 -1.77
N ASN A 55 1.41 -15.70 -0.97
CA ASN A 55 2.74 -16.19 -1.36
C ASN A 55 3.67 -15.10 -1.95
N GLN A 56 3.71 -13.91 -1.32
CA GLN A 56 4.54 -12.77 -1.76
C GLN A 56 4.15 -12.21 -3.15
N ARG A 57 2.90 -12.42 -3.56
CA ARG A 57 2.36 -11.92 -4.83
C ARG A 57 0.98 -11.34 -4.62
N SER A 58 0.54 -10.45 -5.51
CA SER A 58 -0.84 -9.96 -5.47
C SER A 58 -1.81 -11.10 -5.75
N THR A 59 -2.99 -11.07 -5.13
CA THR A 59 -4.10 -11.94 -5.54
C THR A 59 -4.79 -11.37 -6.77
N ASP A 60 -5.57 -12.18 -7.48
CA ASP A 60 -6.40 -11.68 -8.59
C ASP A 60 -7.36 -10.57 -8.14
N ASN A 61 -7.91 -10.72 -6.93
CA ASN A 61 -8.79 -9.72 -6.31
C ASN A 61 -8.07 -8.40 -6.06
N ALA A 62 -6.81 -8.45 -5.60
CA ALA A 62 -5.99 -7.27 -5.40
C ALA A 62 -5.73 -6.53 -6.72
N ILE A 63 -5.39 -7.27 -7.79
CA ILE A 63 -5.14 -6.68 -9.11
C ILE A 63 -6.41 -6.01 -9.66
N TYR A 64 -7.57 -6.66 -9.50
CA TYR A 64 -8.85 -6.07 -9.92
C TYR A 64 -9.25 -4.87 -9.06
N ALA A 65 -8.99 -4.90 -7.75
CA ALA A 65 -9.24 -3.77 -6.87
C ALA A 65 -8.35 -2.58 -7.23
N ALA A 66 -7.06 -2.80 -7.51
CA ALA A 66 -6.14 -1.77 -7.99
C ALA A 66 -6.69 -1.09 -9.25
N LYS A 67 -7.14 -1.88 -10.25
CA LYS A 67 -7.76 -1.34 -11.46
C LYS A 67 -8.95 -0.43 -11.15
N ARG A 68 -9.85 -0.85 -10.25
CA ARG A 68 -10.99 -0.03 -9.84
C ARG A 68 -10.57 1.24 -9.10
N VAL A 69 -9.60 1.17 -8.19
CA VAL A 69 -9.06 2.32 -7.46
C VAL A 69 -8.52 3.35 -8.43
N PHE A 70 -7.59 2.95 -9.31
CA PHE A 70 -6.95 3.86 -10.27
C PHE A 70 -7.91 4.41 -11.33
N ASN A 71 -8.98 3.69 -11.67
CA ASN A 71 -10.05 4.23 -12.51
C ASN A 71 -10.93 5.27 -11.79
N THR A 72 -10.89 5.32 -10.46
CA THR A 72 -11.77 6.17 -9.63
C THR A 72 -11.11 7.46 -9.18
N VAL A 73 -9.87 7.35 -8.70
CA VAL A 73 -9.15 8.48 -8.12
C VAL A 73 -8.63 9.42 -9.20
N THR A 74 -8.61 10.73 -8.93
CA THR A 74 -7.97 11.72 -9.79
C THR A 74 -6.66 12.13 -9.15
N LEU A 75 -5.54 11.61 -9.66
CA LEU A 75 -4.22 11.84 -9.04
C LEU A 75 -3.49 13.04 -9.63
N VAL A 76 -3.73 13.39 -10.90
CA VAL A 76 -3.07 14.53 -11.55
C VAL A 76 -3.33 15.81 -10.76
N GLY A 77 -2.25 16.53 -10.43
CA GLY A 77 -2.26 17.72 -9.58
C GLY A 77 -2.11 17.46 -8.08
N MET A 78 -2.23 16.21 -7.61
CA MET A 78 -1.94 15.88 -6.20
C MET A 78 -0.44 15.92 -5.92
N LYS A 79 -0.05 16.24 -4.68
CA LYS A 79 1.35 16.08 -4.24
C LYS A 79 1.62 14.61 -3.96
N GLY A 80 2.84 14.14 -4.23
CA GLY A 80 3.22 12.74 -4.03
C GLY A 80 2.97 12.24 -2.59
N LYS A 81 3.16 13.09 -1.58
CA LYS A 81 2.82 12.76 -0.18
C LYS A 81 1.34 12.49 0.05
N ASP A 82 0.45 13.19 -0.67
CA ASP A 82 -1.00 13.05 -0.53
C ASP A 82 -1.47 11.81 -1.29
N VAL A 83 -0.81 11.49 -2.41
CA VAL A 83 -1.01 10.21 -3.12
C VAL A 83 -0.62 9.04 -2.22
N LEU A 84 0.54 9.11 -1.54
CA LEU A 84 0.98 8.08 -0.61
C LEU A 84 0.06 7.95 0.62
N ALA A 85 -0.52 9.06 1.08
CA ALA A 85 -1.49 9.04 2.16
C ALA A 85 -2.82 8.38 1.73
N LEU A 86 -3.26 8.63 0.49
CA LEU A 86 -4.49 8.08 -0.07
C LEU A 86 -4.34 6.60 -0.42
N LEU A 87 -3.35 6.26 -1.24
CA LEU A 87 -3.20 4.93 -1.82
C LEU A 87 -2.39 3.99 -0.92
N GLY A 88 -1.56 4.53 -0.04
CA GLY A 88 -0.58 3.77 0.74
C GLY A 88 0.82 3.81 0.13
N SER A 89 1.78 3.30 0.90
CA SER A 89 3.18 3.29 0.48
C SER A 89 3.43 2.24 -0.59
N THR A 90 4.10 2.63 -1.67
CA THR A 90 4.58 1.72 -2.73
C THR A 90 5.49 0.62 -2.17
N ASN A 91 6.21 0.89 -1.06
CA ASN A 91 7.07 -0.09 -0.41
C ASN A 91 6.30 -1.27 0.20
N LYS A 92 5.01 -1.13 0.51
CA LYS A 92 4.18 -2.26 0.98
C LYS A 92 3.84 -3.25 -0.14
N SER A 93 3.93 -2.82 -1.41
CA SER A 93 3.87 -3.71 -2.56
C SER A 93 5.14 -4.57 -2.70
N ASN A 94 6.24 -4.15 -2.07
CA ASN A 94 7.58 -4.69 -2.26
C ASN A 94 7.92 -5.87 -1.32
N ASP A 95 6.96 -6.37 -0.53
CA ASP A 95 7.10 -7.74 0.01
C ASP A 95 6.98 -8.79 -1.11
N SER A 96 6.72 -8.35 -2.35
CA SER A 96 6.99 -9.13 -3.55
C SER A 96 8.49 -9.21 -3.84
N ILE A 97 8.96 -10.40 -4.22
CA ILE A 97 10.36 -10.73 -4.58
C ILE A 97 10.96 -9.88 -5.71
N TYR A 98 10.19 -8.96 -6.30
CA TYR A 98 10.61 -8.13 -7.42
C TYR A 98 10.74 -6.67 -6.99
N SER A 99 11.98 -6.23 -6.81
CA SER A 99 12.32 -4.87 -6.35
C SER A 99 12.41 -3.82 -7.47
N PHE A 100 12.04 -4.18 -8.71
CA PHE A 100 12.20 -3.32 -9.89
C PHE A 100 10.91 -3.20 -10.69
N PRO A 101 10.67 -2.04 -11.33
CA PRO A 101 9.56 -1.87 -12.26
C PRO A 101 9.73 -2.81 -13.47
N PHE A 102 8.63 -3.38 -13.95
CA PHE A 102 8.61 -4.20 -15.18
C PHE A 102 8.85 -3.35 -16.42
N TYR A 103 8.27 -2.14 -16.41
CA TYR A 103 8.40 -1.18 -17.49
C TYR A 103 9.35 -0.05 -17.13
N PRO A 104 10.15 0.46 -18.09
CA PRO A 104 11.01 1.61 -17.86
C PRO A 104 10.23 2.83 -17.36
N ILE A 105 10.84 3.58 -16.44
CA ILE A 105 10.28 4.84 -15.95
C ILE A 105 11.03 5.98 -16.65
N LYS A 106 10.29 6.88 -17.32
CA LYS A 106 10.88 8.01 -18.07
C LYS A 106 11.38 9.16 -17.19
N ALA A 107 10.87 9.27 -15.96
CA ALA A 107 11.13 10.38 -15.03
C ALA A 107 11.03 9.92 -13.56
N ARG A 108 10.94 10.87 -12.62
CA ARG A 108 10.60 10.55 -11.22
C ARG A 108 9.15 10.07 -11.17
N ALA A 109 8.90 8.90 -10.59
CA ALA A 109 7.55 8.36 -10.47
C ALA A 109 7.34 7.59 -9.15
N LEU A 110 6.10 7.57 -8.67
CA LEU A 110 5.64 6.57 -7.71
C LEU A 110 5.13 5.37 -8.51
N VAL A 111 5.76 4.22 -8.33
CA VAL A 111 5.39 2.99 -9.05
C VAL A 111 4.55 2.11 -8.15
N TYR A 112 3.35 1.77 -8.61
CA TYR A 112 2.47 0.80 -7.97
C TYR A 112 2.39 -0.43 -8.86
N ARG A 113 2.69 -1.59 -8.30
CA ARG A 113 2.72 -2.83 -9.06
C ARG A 113 1.87 -3.88 -8.37
N PHE A 114 1.02 -4.52 -9.16
CA PHE A 114 0.12 -5.58 -8.72
C PHE A 114 0.19 -6.73 -9.73
N ASP A 115 0.89 -7.80 -9.38
CA ASP A 115 0.98 -9.01 -10.21
C ASP A 115 1.00 -10.29 -9.36
N ASN A 116 0.51 -11.37 -9.97
CA ASN A 116 0.50 -12.71 -9.38
C ASN A 116 1.59 -13.63 -9.99
N GLY A 117 2.47 -13.07 -10.81
CA GLY A 117 3.49 -13.77 -11.61
C GLY A 117 2.98 -14.51 -12.84
N ALA A 118 1.69 -14.46 -13.13
CA ALA A 118 1.10 -14.89 -14.41
C ALA A 118 0.53 -13.69 -15.21
N TRP A 119 -0.01 -12.68 -14.53
CA TRP A 119 -0.47 -11.43 -15.11
C TRP A 119 -0.52 -10.34 -14.04
N GLY A 120 -0.70 -9.09 -14.46
CA GLY A 120 -0.80 -7.96 -13.54
C GLY A 120 -1.01 -6.61 -14.19
N VAL A 121 -0.70 -5.57 -13.44
CA VAL A 121 -0.66 -4.18 -13.89
C VAL A 121 0.38 -3.40 -13.10
N GLN A 122 1.09 -2.51 -13.80
CA GLN A 122 1.93 -1.48 -13.22
C GLN A 122 1.30 -0.11 -13.49
N TYR A 123 1.24 0.73 -12.46
CA TYR A 123 0.90 2.15 -12.59
C TYR A 123 2.14 2.99 -12.33
N ASN A 124 2.54 3.76 -13.34
CA ASN A 124 3.56 4.79 -13.19
C ASN A 124 2.86 6.12 -12.92
N VAL A 125 2.99 6.64 -11.70
CA VAL A 125 2.47 7.95 -11.31
C VAL A 125 3.63 8.95 -11.39
N TYR A 126 3.76 9.62 -12.52
CA TYR A 126 4.86 10.55 -12.77
C TYR A 126 4.68 11.83 -11.95
N VAL A 127 5.78 12.29 -11.36
CA VAL A 127 5.82 13.46 -10.48
C VAL A 127 6.91 14.44 -10.91
N GLU A 128 6.60 15.73 -10.83
CA GLU A 128 7.52 16.81 -11.19
C GLU A 128 7.66 17.87 -10.09
N GLY A 129 8.73 18.64 -10.20
CA GLY A 129 9.07 19.71 -9.27
C GLY A 129 9.52 19.23 -7.89
N ASP A 130 9.76 20.19 -7.00
CA ASP A 130 10.27 19.93 -5.66
C ASP A 130 9.20 19.33 -4.74
N GLU A 131 7.94 19.69 -4.97
CA GLU A 131 6.79 19.17 -4.23
C GLU A 131 6.28 17.81 -4.73
N ALA A 132 6.91 17.27 -5.78
CA ALA A 132 6.52 16.02 -6.44
C ALA A 132 5.03 16.01 -6.82
N VAL A 133 4.58 17.02 -7.58
CA VAL A 133 3.20 17.11 -8.06
C VAL A 133 3.00 16.12 -9.19
N VAL A 134 1.92 15.35 -9.15
CA VAL A 134 1.60 14.37 -10.18
C VAL A 134 1.22 15.07 -11.48
N THR A 135 1.89 14.71 -12.57
CA THR A 135 1.62 15.25 -13.91
C THR A 135 0.89 14.25 -14.80
N GLU A 136 1.15 12.96 -14.60
CA GLU A 136 0.61 11.90 -15.45
C GLU A 136 0.48 10.59 -14.67
N VAL A 137 -0.51 9.77 -15.07
CA VAL A 137 -0.67 8.40 -14.60
C VAL A 137 -0.75 7.48 -15.82
N GLU A 138 0.19 6.55 -15.93
CA GLU A 138 0.27 5.57 -17.01
C GLU A 138 -0.02 4.18 -16.46
N ALA A 139 -0.97 3.47 -17.09
CA ALA A 139 -1.34 2.10 -16.74
C ALA A 139 -0.76 1.12 -17.76
N LEU A 140 0.05 0.17 -17.29
CA LEU A 140 0.81 -0.76 -18.13
C LEU A 140 0.41 -2.20 -17.76
N PRO A 141 -0.20 -2.96 -18.69
CA PRO A 141 -0.55 -4.35 -18.42
C PRO A 141 0.73 -5.17 -18.22
N ILE A 142 0.69 -6.20 -17.37
CA ILE A 142 1.75 -7.20 -17.25
C ILE A 142 1.14 -8.51 -17.77
N GLU A 143 1.75 -9.07 -18.83
CA GLU A 143 1.33 -10.30 -19.52
C GLU A 143 2.40 -11.39 -19.40
#